data_AF-A0A5B0RU09-F1
#
_entry.id   AF-A0A5B0RU09-F1
#
_cell.length_a   1.000
_cell.length_b   1.000
_cell.length_c   1.000
_cell.angle_alpha   90.00
_cell.angle_beta   90.00
_cell.angle_gamma   90.00
#
_symmetry.space_group_name_H-M   'P 1'
#
loop_
_entity.id
_entity.type
_entity.pdbx_description
1 polymer ?
#
loop_
_entity_poly.entity_id
_entity_poly.type
_entity_poly.pdbx_seq_one_letter_code
_entity_poly.pdbx_strand_id
1 'polypeptide(L)'
;MSQDRARLSFGTSVFHAYVHNWACQIDYNPRFNVGWGMSDGEGLERMWSYLSPLVSPLRYATRNHRLAALAHRLKYHNQRGIKQLPFWLRRKFRLAVKRRLETKAILANLLILPNPYSRSGRNYTQSYFKKQWKLQREFKAQQNEVNDQERKDLVALYKNQATLEVMRRRLSSPDVYLETEQDTNRLMDKILKISDEIAMECVRLQTDLPTTDEEEQKLRLLLWDSKSELYVQAVHLHAEQHPIKDAKRRGSRLGTELKEKIFKARQSRRPAINKLLVEFNQKYEEYKNKFPSQELCVVEPFPLTYDNFSAMPLDHPFWNDGLYYHSQAPWAINADVRTGINCVLILSRIQEEFELIAQELARAVGWAITTYDDISNCITHMVAGLDDLENETVRNNTGNTSTELVDLVSSLPLAKLSTKQKLQVMKKEMQKQLLQHSIVVEGWSRDVTWLWSRCQPLNNQPKISRWHDLKRQIHRDSLNGLSSFGTVDDALEDEILGVDFDDGEDLSDGSTAENGDDLEDDIMET
;
A
#
# COMPACT_ATOMS: atom_id res chain seq x y z
N MET A 1 6.70 -1.36 25.53
CA MET A 1 6.97 -0.98 24.12
C MET A 1 8.45 -0.96 23.74
N SER A 2 9.45 -0.86 24.64
CA SER A 2 10.87 -0.81 24.23
C SER A 2 11.43 -2.14 23.72
N GLN A 3 10.98 -3.29 24.26
CA GLN A 3 11.46 -4.62 23.86
C GLN A 3 11.01 -5.03 22.44
N ASP A 4 9.81 -4.62 22.03
CA ASP A 4 9.28 -4.99 20.70
C ASP A 4 9.67 -4.01 19.60
N ARG A 5 10.31 -2.88 19.93
CA ARG A 5 10.67 -1.84 18.95
C ARG A 5 11.60 -2.38 17.87
N ALA A 6 12.51 -3.30 18.21
CA ALA A 6 13.41 -3.94 17.26
C ALA A 6 12.71 -4.93 16.31
N ARG A 7 11.44 -5.28 16.61
CA ARG A 7 10.62 -6.21 15.82
C ARG A 7 9.58 -5.50 14.94
N LEU A 8 9.50 -4.17 15.04
CA LEU A 8 8.54 -3.34 14.31
C LEU A 8 9.26 -2.54 13.22
N SER A 9 8.67 -2.51 12.04
CA SER A 9 9.08 -1.64 10.94
C SER A 9 7.93 -0.69 10.62
N PHE A 10 8.25 0.57 10.33
CA PHE A 10 7.27 1.59 9.95
C PHE A 10 7.35 1.82 8.45
N GLY A 11 6.19 1.88 7.81
CA GLY A 11 6.05 2.19 6.40
C GLY A 11 4.84 3.09 6.21
N THR A 12 4.88 3.92 5.17
CA THR A 12 3.73 4.70 4.72
C THR A 12 3.03 3.91 3.61
N SER A 13 1.71 4.05 3.43
CA SER A 13 1.08 3.41 2.26
C SER A 13 1.71 3.92 0.96
N VAL A 14 1.77 3.07 -0.07
CA VAL A 14 2.51 3.37 -1.31
C VAL A 14 2.02 4.66 -1.95
N PHE A 15 0.71 4.89 -1.92
CA PHE A 15 0.11 6.12 -2.41
C PHE A 15 0.53 7.35 -1.58
N HIS A 16 0.47 7.26 -0.25
CA HIS A 16 0.82 8.37 0.63
C HIS A 16 2.32 8.69 0.62
N ALA A 17 3.18 7.69 0.37
CA ALA A 17 4.62 7.88 0.28
C ALA A 17 4.97 8.97 -0.76
N TYR A 18 4.22 9.04 -1.86
CA TYR A 18 4.42 10.05 -2.89
C TYR A 18 4.06 11.48 -2.46
N VAL A 19 3.33 11.71 -1.36
CA VAL A 19 3.12 13.06 -0.81
C VAL A 19 4.38 13.58 -0.10
N HIS A 20 5.29 12.69 0.28
CA HIS A 20 6.49 13.03 1.02
C HIS A 20 7.68 13.32 0.09
N ASN A 21 8.66 14.06 0.62
CA ASN A 21 9.92 14.29 -0.07
C ASN A 21 10.67 12.97 -0.32
N TRP A 22 11.64 13.02 -1.22
CA TRP A 22 12.43 11.86 -1.62
C TRP A 22 13.14 11.14 -0.46
N ALA A 23 13.69 11.89 0.50
CA ALA A 23 14.36 11.30 1.65
C ALA A 23 13.40 10.42 2.46
N CYS A 24 12.19 10.92 2.74
CA CYS A 24 11.13 10.15 3.40
C CYS A 24 10.66 8.97 2.54
N GLN A 25 10.57 9.12 1.22
CA GLN A 25 10.21 8.00 0.34
C GLN A 25 11.24 6.87 0.43
N ILE A 26 12.53 7.17 0.43
CA ILE A 26 13.58 6.15 0.61
C ILE A 26 13.39 5.39 1.93
N ASP A 27 13.08 6.09 3.02
CA ASP A 27 12.97 5.48 4.34
C ASP A 27 11.68 4.71 4.57
N TYR A 28 10.56 5.17 4.01
CA TYR A 28 9.23 4.71 4.41
C TYR A 28 8.37 4.15 3.27
N ASN A 29 8.79 4.22 2.00
CA ASN A 29 8.04 3.63 0.90
C ASN A 29 8.20 2.09 0.90
N PRO A 30 7.11 1.31 0.98
CA PRO A 30 7.14 -0.15 0.94
C PRO A 30 7.80 -0.72 -0.34
N ARG A 31 7.77 0.01 -1.45
CA ARG A 31 8.41 -0.39 -2.71
C ARG A 31 9.93 -0.31 -2.68
N PHE A 32 10.50 0.49 -1.78
CA PHE A 32 11.95 0.68 -1.64
C PHE A 32 12.55 -0.09 -0.47
N ASN A 33 11.71 -0.56 0.45
CA ASN A 33 12.13 -1.18 1.71
C ASN A 33 11.82 -2.67 1.77
N VAL A 34 12.73 -3.43 2.38
CA VAL A 34 12.67 -4.88 2.59
C VAL A 34 11.55 -5.26 3.56
N GLY A 35 10.84 -6.36 3.31
CA GLY A 35 9.88 -6.98 4.24
C GLY A 35 8.40 -6.69 3.97
N TRP A 36 8.07 -5.88 2.96
CA TRP A 36 6.70 -5.49 2.65
C TRP A 36 6.07 -6.26 1.48
N GLY A 37 6.87 -7.05 0.75
CA GLY A 37 6.41 -7.72 -0.46
C GLY A 37 5.82 -6.73 -1.46
N MET A 38 4.63 -7.06 -1.99
CA MET A 38 3.88 -6.21 -2.89
C MET A 38 2.76 -5.40 -2.23
N SER A 39 2.71 -5.35 -0.89
CA SER A 39 1.72 -4.58 -0.13
C SER A 39 1.69 -3.11 -0.53
N ASP A 40 0.49 -2.55 -0.64
CA ASP A 40 0.26 -1.11 -0.81
C ASP A 40 0.06 -0.36 0.52
N GLY A 41 -0.06 -1.09 1.64
CA GLY A 41 -0.23 -0.50 2.97
C GLY A 41 -1.63 0.03 3.25
N GLU A 42 -2.66 -0.30 2.47
CA GLU A 42 -4.02 0.26 2.61
C GLU A 42 -5.01 -0.65 3.35
N GLY A 43 -4.52 -1.69 4.04
CA GLY A 43 -5.37 -2.69 4.69
C GLY A 43 -6.34 -2.08 5.72
N LEU A 44 -5.93 -1.00 6.40
CA LEU A 44 -6.76 -0.33 7.41
C LEU A 44 -7.82 0.56 6.76
N GLU A 45 -7.48 1.26 5.69
CA GLU A 45 -8.35 2.10 4.89
C GLU A 45 -9.47 1.26 4.24
N ARG A 46 -9.14 0.06 3.76
CA ARG A 46 -10.14 -0.93 3.27
C ARG A 46 -11.11 -1.32 4.37
N MET A 47 -10.61 -1.61 5.56
CA MET A 47 -11.45 -1.94 6.71
C MET A 47 -12.38 -0.78 7.07
N TRP A 48 -11.87 0.45 7.10
CA TRP A 48 -12.69 1.63 7.35
C TRP A 48 -13.75 1.85 6.26
N SER A 49 -13.41 1.65 5.00
CA SER A 49 -14.35 1.70 3.88
C SER A 49 -15.49 0.69 4.07
N TYR A 50 -15.16 -0.56 4.41
CA TYR A 50 -16.14 -1.61 4.68
C TYR A 50 -17.07 -1.30 5.88
N LEU A 51 -16.56 -0.60 6.89
CA LEU A 51 -17.33 -0.15 8.05
C LEU A 51 -18.10 1.15 7.81
N SER A 52 -17.79 1.90 6.74
CA SER A 52 -18.38 3.22 6.46
C SER A 52 -19.92 3.24 6.40
N PRO A 53 -20.64 2.19 5.93
CA PRO A 53 -22.11 2.19 5.94
C PRO A 53 -22.70 2.26 7.36
N LEU A 54 -21.93 1.88 8.38
CA LEU A 54 -22.36 1.97 9.77
C LEU A 54 -22.36 3.42 10.32
N VAL A 55 -21.66 4.35 9.67
CA VAL A 55 -21.48 5.72 10.20
C VAL A 55 -22.81 6.47 10.31
N SER A 56 -23.66 6.40 9.29
CA SER A 56 -24.95 7.11 9.30
C SER A 56 -25.94 6.52 10.31
N PRO A 57 -26.23 5.20 10.30
CA PRO A 57 -27.20 4.60 11.23
C PRO A 57 -26.75 4.68 12.69
N LEU A 58 -25.44 4.58 12.96
CA LEU A 58 -24.93 4.55 14.34
C LEU A 58 -24.70 5.94 14.94
N ARG A 59 -24.88 7.03 14.18
CA ARG A 59 -24.65 8.40 14.64
C ARG A 59 -25.41 8.74 15.93
N TYR A 60 -26.66 8.29 16.01
CA TYR A 60 -27.55 8.54 17.15
C TYR A 60 -27.70 7.32 18.08
N ALA A 61 -26.96 6.23 17.81
CA ALA A 61 -27.00 5.04 18.63
C ALA A 61 -26.20 5.23 19.93
N THR A 62 -26.58 4.50 20.99
CA THR A 62 -25.82 4.47 22.24
C THR A 62 -24.47 3.78 22.03
N ARG A 63 -23.49 4.07 22.91
CA ARG A 63 -22.14 3.47 22.83
C ARG A 63 -22.16 1.95 22.67
N ASN A 64 -23.01 1.26 23.45
CA ASN A 64 -23.10 -0.20 23.42
C ASN A 64 -23.61 -0.72 22.08
N HIS A 65 -24.61 -0.06 21.48
CA HIS A 65 -25.10 -0.42 20.14
C HIS A 65 -24.02 -0.19 19.08
N ARG A 66 -23.22 0.86 19.18
CA ARG A 66 -22.10 1.09 18.24
C ARG A 66 -21.06 -0.02 18.33
N LEU A 67 -20.64 -0.36 19.55
CA LEU A 67 -19.65 -1.41 19.78
C LEU A 67 -20.18 -2.78 19.32
N ALA A 68 -21.45 -3.10 19.60
CA ALA A 68 -22.06 -4.34 19.16
C ALA A 68 -22.16 -4.45 17.63
N ALA A 69 -22.58 -3.37 16.95
CA ALA A 69 -22.66 -3.34 15.50
C ALA A 69 -21.28 -3.47 14.83
N LEU A 70 -20.27 -2.78 15.35
CA LEU A 70 -18.88 -2.92 14.90
C LEU A 70 -18.38 -4.35 15.10
N ALA A 71 -18.56 -4.93 16.30
CA ALA A 71 -18.15 -6.29 16.61
C ALA A 71 -18.81 -7.32 15.68
N HIS A 72 -20.12 -7.19 15.45
CA HIS A 72 -20.86 -8.10 14.56
C HIS A 72 -20.34 -8.02 13.12
N ARG A 73 -20.21 -6.80 12.59
CA ARG A 73 -19.78 -6.57 11.20
C ARG A 73 -18.32 -7.00 10.97
N LEU A 74 -17.45 -6.79 11.96
CA LEU A 74 -16.06 -7.27 11.94
C LEU A 74 -15.97 -8.79 12.06
N LYS A 75 -16.79 -9.41 12.89
CA LYS A 75 -16.87 -10.88 12.99
C LYS A 75 -17.26 -11.48 11.65
N TYR A 76 -18.28 -10.93 10.99
CA TYR A 76 -18.71 -11.33 9.66
C TYR A 76 -17.59 -11.17 8.62
N HIS A 77 -16.93 -10.00 8.60
CA HIS A 77 -15.80 -9.73 7.72
C HIS A 77 -14.68 -10.76 7.88
N ASN A 78 -14.31 -11.10 9.11
CA ASN A 78 -13.28 -12.09 9.39
C ASN A 78 -13.71 -13.50 8.94
N GLN A 79 -14.98 -13.86 9.14
CA GLN A 79 -15.52 -15.15 8.67
C GLN A 79 -15.46 -15.27 7.14
N ARG A 80 -15.90 -14.25 6.40
CA ARG A 80 -15.74 -14.21 4.92
C ARG A 80 -14.27 -14.24 4.50
N GLY A 81 -13.42 -13.48 5.19
CA GLY A 81 -11.98 -13.42 4.95
C GLY A 81 -11.31 -14.80 5.08
N ILE A 82 -11.63 -15.56 6.14
CA ILE A 82 -11.18 -16.95 6.31
C ILE A 82 -11.71 -17.80 5.15
N LYS A 83 -13.02 -17.80 4.85
CA LYS A 83 -13.59 -18.60 3.75
C LYS A 83 -12.87 -18.37 2.40
N GLN A 84 -12.44 -17.15 2.12
CA GLN A 84 -11.80 -16.78 0.85
C GLN A 84 -10.26 -16.72 0.89
N LEU A 85 -9.62 -17.06 2.01
CA LEU A 85 -8.20 -16.80 2.23
C LEU A 85 -7.28 -17.37 1.10
N PRO A 86 -7.37 -18.66 0.71
CA PRO A 86 -6.54 -19.18 -0.38
C PRO A 86 -6.88 -18.59 -1.75
N PHE A 87 -8.14 -18.21 -1.98
CA PHE A 87 -8.52 -17.50 -3.19
C PHE A 87 -7.79 -16.14 -3.30
N TRP A 88 -7.75 -15.38 -2.20
CA TRP A 88 -7.01 -14.11 -2.13
C TRP A 88 -5.50 -14.32 -2.34
N LEU A 89 -4.90 -15.32 -1.70
CA LEU A 89 -3.49 -15.68 -1.92
C LEU A 89 -3.22 -16.02 -3.39
N ARG A 90 -4.15 -16.73 -4.05
CA ARG A 90 -4.05 -17.07 -5.48
C ARG A 90 -4.13 -15.84 -6.37
N ARG A 91 -5.04 -14.93 -6.07
CA ARG A 91 -5.15 -13.64 -6.78
C ARG A 91 -3.85 -12.84 -6.65
N LYS A 92 -3.33 -12.66 -5.44
CA LYS A 92 -2.06 -11.98 -5.19
C LYS A 92 -0.90 -12.61 -5.93
N PHE A 93 -0.82 -13.95 -5.95
CA PHE A 93 0.20 -14.66 -6.69
C PHE A 93 0.14 -14.36 -8.19
N ARG A 94 -1.06 -14.38 -8.79
CA ARG A 94 -1.26 -14.04 -10.21
C ARG A 94 -0.85 -12.60 -10.53
N LEU A 95 -1.23 -11.65 -9.67
CA LEU A 95 -0.85 -10.24 -9.81
C LEU A 95 0.67 -10.07 -9.73
N ALA A 96 1.32 -10.73 -8.77
CA ALA A 96 2.77 -10.73 -8.64
C ALA A 96 3.48 -11.33 -9.87
N VAL A 97 2.94 -12.42 -10.44
CA VAL A 97 3.44 -13.01 -11.71
C VAL A 97 3.29 -12.03 -12.88
N LYS A 98 2.10 -11.45 -13.07
CA LYS A 98 1.87 -10.46 -14.14
C LYS A 98 2.85 -9.29 -14.03
N ARG A 99 2.97 -8.70 -12.83
CA ARG A 99 3.89 -7.59 -12.58
C ARG A 99 5.35 -7.99 -12.81
N ARG A 100 5.72 -9.24 -12.51
CA ARG A 100 7.07 -9.78 -12.78
C ARG A 100 7.38 -9.78 -14.27
N LEU A 101 6.43 -10.25 -15.10
CA LEU A 101 6.59 -10.31 -16.55
C LEU A 101 6.73 -8.91 -17.15
N GLU A 102 5.85 -7.98 -16.78
CA GLU A 102 5.92 -6.57 -17.20
C GLU A 102 7.26 -5.93 -16.83
N THR A 103 7.67 -6.10 -15.56
CA THR A 103 8.91 -5.50 -15.06
C THR A 103 10.14 -6.14 -15.71
N LYS A 104 10.13 -7.46 -15.95
CA LYS A 104 11.19 -8.15 -16.71
C LYS A 104 11.28 -7.63 -18.15
N ALA A 105 10.16 -7.37 -18.82
CA ALA A 105 10.16 -6.83 -20.17
C ALA A 105 10.78 -5.42 -20.25
N ILE A 106 10.40 -4.52 -19.33
CA ILE A 106 11.01 -3.19 -19.21
C ILE A 106 12.51 -3.31 -18.96
N LEU A 107 12.91 -4.17 -18.01
CA LEU A 107 14.31 -4.37 -17.69
C LEU A 107 15.10 -4.95 -18.86
N ALA A 108 14.54 -5.89 -19.62
CA ALA A 108 15.20 -6.47 -20.79
C ALA A 108 15.51 -5.42 -21.86
N ASN A 109 14.59 -4.49 -22.12
CA ASN A 109 14.83 -3.37 -23.04
C ASN A 109 16.01 -2.50 -22.57
N LEU A 110 16.10 -2.23 -21.27
CA LEU A 110 17.22 -1.45 -20.70
C LEU A 110 18.56 -2.19 -20.79
N LEU A 111 18.58 -3.50 -20.60
CA LEU A 111 19.82 -4.30 -20.64
C LEU A 111 20.45 -4.39 -22.04
N ILE A 112 19.70 -4.05 -23.09
CA ILE A 112 20.22 -3.98 -24.47
C ILE A 112 20.87 -2.62 -24.75
N LEU A 113 20.54 -1.58 -23.98
CA LEU A 113 21.08 -0.24 -24.20
C LEU A 113 22.55 -0.13 -23.75
N PRO A 114 23.40 0.58 -24.53
CA PRO A 114 24.77 0.87 -24.12
C PRO A 114 24.77 1.75 -22.88
N ASN A 115 25.58 1.43 -21.88
CA ASN A 115 25.69 2.25 -20.68
C ASN A 115 26.67 3.42 -20.94
N PRO A 116 26.19 4.68 -21.01
CA PRO A 116 27.04 5.83 -21.28
C PRO A 116 28.07 6.09 -20.17
N TYR A 117 27.85 5.53 -18.97
CA TYR A 117 28.77 5.64 -17.83
C TYR A 117 29.78 4.49 -17.75
N SER A 118 29.79 3.59 -18.73
CA SER A 118 30.74 2.49 -18.81
C SER A 118 31.98 2.88 -19.61
N ARG A 119 33.16 2.86 -18.98
CA ARG A 119 34.46 3.07 -19.67
C ARG A 119 34.74 2.07 -20.79
N SER A 120 34.02 0.94 -20.79
CA SER A 120 34.21 -0.17 -21.72
C SER A 120 33.12 -0.24 -22.81
N GLY A 121 32.20 0.72 -22.85
CA GLY A 121 31.07 0.72 -23.79
C GLY A 121 30.06 -0.41 -23.59
N ARG A 122 30.20 -1.21 -22.52
CA ARG A 122 29.26 -2.30 -22.20
C ARG A 122 27.85 -1.78 -21.94
N ASN A 123 26.87 -2.63 -22.22
CA ASN A 123 25.47 -2.37 -21.93
C ASN A 123 25.18 -2.26 -20.43
N TYR A 124 23.99 -1.78 -20.09
CA TYR A 124 23.50 -1.82 -18.72
C TYR A 124 23.44 -3.25 -18.17
N THR A 125 23.59 -3.36 -16.85
CA THR A 125 23.51 -4.63 -16.13
C THR A 125 22.68 -4.47 -14.87
N GLN A 126 22.05 -5.55 -14.41
CA GLN A 126 21.32 -5.52 -13.14
C GLN A 126 22.22 -5.16 -11.96
N SER A 127 23.49 -5.61 -11.98
CA SER A 127 24.48 -5.28 -10.95
C SER A 127 24.81 -3.78 -10.93
N TYR A 128 24.85 -3.13 -12.10
CA TYR A 128 25.01 -1.68 -12.19
C TYR A 128 23.82 -0.95 -11.54
N PHE A 129 22.57 -1.32 -11.85
CA PHE A 129 21.39 -0.68 -11.24
C PHE A 129 21.35 -0.90 -9.72
N LYS A 130 21.68 -2.10 -9.21
CA LYS A 130 21.82 -2.36 -7.77
C LYS A 130 22.87 -1.47 -7.12
N LYS A 131 24.01 -1.26 -7.79
CA LYS A 131 25.07 -0.37 -7.31
C LYS A 131 24.60 1.08 -7.27
N GLN A 132 23.89 1.54 -8.30
CA GLN A 132 23.33 2.89 -8.34
C GLN A 132 22.30 3.13 -7.22
N TRP A 133 21.45 2.14 -6.93
CA TRP A 133 20.55 2.18 -5.77
C TRP A 133 21.30 2.30 -4.44
N LYS A 134 22.40 1.55 -4.28
CA LYS A 134 23.23 1.65 -3.07
C LYS A 134 23.83 3.04 -2.89
N LEU A 135 24.37 3.62 -3.96
CA LEU A 135 24.91 4.99 -3.96
C LEU A 135 23.83 6.02 -3.63
N GLN A 136 22.62 5.83 -4.13
CA GLN A 136 21.46 6.68 -3.83
C GLN A 136 21.14 6.68 -2.33
N ARG A 137 21.13 5.51 -1.70
CA ARG A 137 20.92 5.38 -0.25
C ARG A 137 22.07 5.94 0.58
N GLU A 138 23.31 5.72 0.17
CA GLU A 138 24.49 6.26 0.84
C GLU A 138 24.48 7.80 0.80
N PHE A 139 24.11 8.39 -0.34
CA PHE A 139 23.94 9.84 -0.46
C PHE A 139 22.86 10.37 0.50
N LYS A 140 21.70 9.70 0.56
CA LYS A 140 20.62 10.08 1.50
C LYS A 140 21.10 10.01 2.95
N ALA A 141 21.87 8.99 3.32
CA ALA A 141 22.38 8.82 4.68
C ALA A 141 23.41 9.89 5.09
N GLN A 142 24.04 10.55 4.12
CA GLN A 142 24.96 11.66 4.35
C GLN A 142 24.26 13.02 4.45
N GLN A 143 22.99 13.12 4.03
CA GLN A 143 22.18 14.32 4.20
C GLN A 143 21.58 14.36 5.61
N ASN A 144 21.83 15.45 6.34
CA ASN A 144 21.27 15.68 7.67
C ASN A 144 19.98 16.51 7.57
N GLU A 145 19.05 16.38 8.54
CA GLU A 145 17.81 17.20 8.61
C GLU A 145 18.09 18.70 8.59
N VAL A 146 19.26 19.10 9.10
CA VAL A 146 19.75 20.49 9.08
C VAL A 146 19.89 21.02 7.64
N ASN A 147 20.43 20.22 6.71
CA ASN A 147 20.62 20.63 5.32
C ASN A 147 19.29 20.83 4.58
N ASP A 148 18.28 20.00 4.88
CA ASP A 148 16.94 20.12 4.27
C ASP A 148 16.21 21.37 4.79
N GLN A 149 16.40 21.73 6.07
CA GLN A 149 15.83 22.95 6.64
C GLN A 149 16.50 24.20 6.07
N GLU A 150 17.84 24.24 6.02
CA GLU A 150 18.60 25.34 5.41
C GLU A 150 18.18 25.61 3.95
N ARG A 151 17.91 24.54 3.18
CA ARG A 151 17.42 24.68 1.80
C ARG A 151 16.01 25.22 1.69
N LYS A 152 15.11 24.85 2.60
CA LYS A 152 13.76 25.45 2.66
C LYS A 152 13.85 26.93 3.00
N ASP A 153 14.76 27.27 3.90
CA ASP A 153 14.99 28.66 4.30
C ASP A 153 15.57 29.48 3.13
N LEU A 154 16.50 28.90 2.34
CA LEU A 154 17.00 29.51 1.09
C LEU A 154 15.88 29.75 0.07
N VAL A 155 14.98 28.79 -0.12
CA VAL A 155 13.80 28.96 -1.01
C VAL A 155 12.92 30.11 -0.53
N ALA A 156 12.65 30.20 0.78
CA ALA A 156 11.88 31.29 1.37
C ALA A 156 12.57 32.65 1.16
N LEU A 157 13.89 32.70 1.39
CA LEU A 157 14.71 33.89 1.14
C LEU A 157 14.62 34.33 -0.32
N TYR A 158 14.76 33.43 -1.29
CA TYR A 158 14.67 33.77 -2.72
C TYR A 158 13.27 34.22 -3.15
N LYS A 159 12.20 33.60 -2.62
CA LYS A 159 10.82 34.07 -2.82
C LYS A 159 10.61 35.47 -2.26
N ASN A 160 11.17 35.76 -1.08
CA ASN A 160 11.13 37.08 -0.46
C ASN A 160 11.91 38.11 -1.28
N GLN A 161 13.10 37.77 -1.80
CA GLN A 161 13.87 38.65 -2.70
C GLN A 161 13.09 39.01 -3.98
N ALA A 162 12.49 38.01 -4.64
CA ALA A 162 11.67 38.25 -5.83
C ALA A 162 10.45 39.14 -5.53
N THR A 163 9.80 38.91 -4.38
CA THR A 163 8.69 39.74 -3.90
C THR A 163 9.13 41.18 -3.65
N LEU A 164 10.30 41.37 -3.02
CA LEU A 164 10.88 42.68 -2.76
C LEU A 164 11.18 43.43 -4.06
N GLU A 165 11.73 42.75 -5.07
CA GLU A 165 11.97 43.35 -6.39
C GLU A 165 10.68 43.80 -7.08
N VAL A 166 9.62 42.99 -7.03
CA VAL A 166 8.31 43.37 -7.58
C VAL A 166 7.76 44.59 -6.85
N MET A 167 7.87 44.64 -5.53
CA MET A 167 7.45 45.80 -4.74
C MET A 167 8.27 47.05 -5.06
N ARG A 168 9.60 46.94 -5.19
CA ARG A 168 10.49 48.03 -5.61
C ARG A 168 10.17 48.53 -7.01
N ARG A 169 9.91 47.62 -7.96
CA ARG A 169 9.47 47.97 -9.32
C ARG A 169 8.12 48.67 -9.33
N ARG A 170 7.15 48.21 -8.53
CA ARG A 170 5.86 48.89 -8.36
C ARG A 170 6.07 50.31 -7.85
N LEU A 171 6.91 50.50 -6.84
CA LEU A 171 7.25 51.82 -6.28
C LEU A 171 7.98 52.73 -7.27
N SER A 172 8.64 52.15 -8.28
CA SER A 172 9.31 52.88 -9.37
C SER A 172 8.41 53.08 -10.59
N SER A 173 7.19 52.53 -10.58
CA SER A 173 6.24 52.63 -11.70
C SER A 173 5.51 53.98 -11.67
N PRO A 174 5.22 54.58 -12.84
CA PRO A 174 4.33 55.76 -12.92
C PRO A 174 2.95 55.54 -12.29
N ASP A 175 2.51 54.30 -12.12
CA ASP A 175 1.21 53.97 -11.50
C ASP A 175 1.12 54.38 -10.02
N VAL A 176 2.26 54.62 -9.36
CA VAL A 176 2.31 55.10 -7.96
C VAL A 176 1.63 56.44 -7.79
N TYR A 177 1.61 57.27 -8.83
CA TYR A 177 0.92 58.57 -8.82
C TYR A 177 -0.61 58.44 -8.79
N LEU A 178 -1.16 57.23 -8.99
CA LEU A 178 -2.58 56.91 -8.89
C LEU A 178 -2.97 56.30 -7.53
N GLU A 179 -1.99 56.00 -6.66
CA GLU A 179 -2.23 55.41 -5.33
C GLU A 179 -2.33 56.50 -4.24
N THR A 180 -3.02 56.19 -3.13
CA THR A 180 -3.11 57.11 -2.01
C THR A 180 -1.78 57.15 -1.23
N GLU A 181 -1.48 58.28 -0.59
CA GLU A 181 -0.27 58.44 0.25
C GLU A 181 -0.18 57.37 1.36
N GLN A 182 -1.32 56.94 1.90
CA GLN A 182 -1.39 55.86 2.89
C GLN A 182 -0.99 54.51 2.29
N ASP A 183 -1.42 54.20 1.06
CA ASP A 183 -1.07 52.96 0.38
C ASP A 183 0.41 52.91 0.00
N THR A 184 0.99 54.05 -0.41
CA THR A 184 2.43 54.17 -0.70
C THR A 184 3.28 54.00 0.54
N ASN A 185 2.92 54.66 1.65
CA ASN A 185 3.61 54.49 2.93
C ASN A 185 3.52 53.04 3.43
N ARG A 186 2.35 52.40 3.31
CA ARG A 186 2.17 50.98 3.66
C ARG A 186 3.01 50.04 2.80
N LEU A 187 3.18 50.35 1.51
CA LEU A 187 4.06 49.59 0.63
C LEU A 187 5.54 49.78 1.03
N MET A 188 5.93 51.00 1.39
CA MET A 188 7.29 51.33 1.83
C MET A 188 7.65 50.64 3.15
N ASP A 189 6.74 50.64 4.13
CA ASP A 189 6.90 49.92 5.40
C ASP A 189 7.08 48.40 5.19
N LYS A 190 6.32 47.82 4.25
CA LYS A 190 6.48 46.40 3.88
C LYS A 190 7.82 46.12 3.23
N ILE A 191 8.32 47.01 2.38
CA ILE A 191 9.64 46.89 1.74
C ILE A 191 10.73 46.94 2.79
N LEU A 192 10.68 47.87 3.74
CA LEU A 192 11.65 47.96 4.84
C LEU A 192 11.66 46.67 5.66
N LYS A 193 10.47 46.22 6.10
CA LYS A 193 10.33 44.99 6.88
C LYS A 193 10.90 43.76 6.17
N ILE A 194 10.52 43.55 4.91
CA ILE A 194 10.99 42.39 4.12
C ILE A 194 12.50 42.51 3.83
N SER A 195 13.00 43.73 3.61
CA SER A 195 14.44 43.97 3.40
C SER A 195 15.26 43.63 4.64
N ASP A 196 14.79 43.99 5.84
CA ASP A 196 15.44 43.64 7.11
C ASP A 196 15.39 42.13 7.36
N GLU A 197 14.25 41.49 7.11
CA GLU A 197 14.10 40.03 7.21
C GLU A 197 15.08 39.29 6.27
N ILE A 198 15.22 39.75 5.02
CA ILE A 198 16.19 39.19 4.07
C ILE A 198 17.63 39.41 4.56
N ALA A 199 17.96 40.59 5.10
CA ALA A 199 19.30 40.88 5.60
C ALA A 199 19.68 39.96 6.77
N MET A 200 18.77 39.77 7.74
CA MET A 200 18.98 38.84 8.85
C MET A 200 19.18 37.40 8.36
N GLU A 201 18.41 36.99 7.36
CA GLU A 201 18.44 35.63 6.85
C GLU A 201 19.68 35.35 6.00
N CYS A 202 20.16 36.31 5.20
CA CYS A 202 21.43 36.22 4.49
C CYS A 202 22.62 36.02 5.45
N VAL A 203 22.61 36.73 6.60
CA VAL A 203 23.64 36.57 7.64
C VAL A 203 23.57 35.19 8.28
N ARG A 204 22.36 34.69 8.55
CA ARG A 204 22.15 33.35 9.14
C ARG A 204 22.61 32.23 8.21
N LEU A 205 22.34 32.36 6.90
CA LEU A 205 22.64 31.35 5.88
C LEU A 205 24.03 31.51 5.24
N GLN A 206 24.81 32.52 5.64
CA GLN A 206 26.17 32.80 5.16
C GLN A 206 26.28 32.91 3.63
N THR A 207 25.27 33.50 2.98
CA THR A 207 25.28 33.76 1.53
C THR A 207 25.87 35.15 1.24
N ASP A 208 27.04 35.20 0.58
CA ASP A 208 27.68 36.43 0.08
C ASP A 208 27.21 36.79 -1.36
N LEU A 209 27.73 37.89 -1.94
CA LEU A 209 27.36 38.48 -3.24
C LEU A 209 27.38 37.46 -4.41
N PRO A 210 26.45 37.55 -5.40
CA PRO A 210 26.12 36.46 -6.31
C PRO A 210 27.28 36.12 -7.26
N THR A 211 27.82 34.93 -7.12
CA THR A 211 28.62 34.26 -8.15
C THR A 211 27.71 33.60 -9.20
N THR A 212 28.25 33.27 -10.38
CA THR A 212 27.47 32.58 -11.43
C THR A 212 26.93 31.21 -10.97
N ASP A 213 27.62 30.55 -10.04
CA ASP A 213 27.19 29.27 -9.44
C ASP A 213 26.00 29.48 -8.48
N GLU A 214 25.97 30.57 -7.71
CA GLU A 214 24.86 30.91 -6.81
C GLU A 214 23.57 31.31 -7.55
N GLU A 215 23.68 32.00 -8.70
CA GLU A 215 22.53 32.28 -9.58
C GLU A 215 21.92 30.98 -10.13
N GLU A 216 22.75 30.02 -10.55
CA GLU A 216 22.27 28.73 -11.02
C GLU A 216 21.59 27.94 -9.90
N GLN A 217 22.21 27.90 -8.71
CA GLN A 217 21.66 27.24 -7.53
C GLN A 217 20.32 27.83 -7.11
N LYS A 218 20.21 29.17 -7.10
CA LYS A 218 18.94 29.89 -6.83
C LYS A 218 17.83 29.47 -7.80
N LEU A 219 18.10 29.48 -9.10
CA LEU A 219 17.10 29.14 -10.10
C LEU A 219 16.71 27.65 -10.04
N ARG A 220 17.65 26.75 -9.78
CA ARG A 220 17.37 25.32 -9.56
C ARG A 220 16.48 25.08 -8.34
N LEU A 221 16.73 25.77 -7.23
CA LEU A 221 15.92 25.65 -6.00
C LEU A 221 14.50 26.18 -6.20
N LEU A 222 14.35 27.34 -6.86
CA LEU A 222 13.03 27.90 -7.18
C LEU A 222 12.24 27.02 -8.16
N LEU A 223 12.93 26.43 -9.15
CA LEU A 223 12.34 25.49 -10.10
C LEU A 223 11.90 24.21 -9.39
N TRP A 224 12.74 23.65 -8.51
CA TRP A 224 12.38 22.48 -7.71
C TRP A 224 11.17 22.75 -6.82
N ASP A 225 11.14 23.89 -6.14
CA ASP A 225 10.02 24.27 -5.27
C ASP A 225 8.70 24.32 -6.06
N SER A 226 8.67 24.99 -7.21
CA SER A 226 7.47 25.02 -8.07
C SER A 226 7.06 23.63 -8.58
N LYS A 227 8.03 22.77 -8.88
CA LYS A 227 7.81 21.39 -9.29
C LYS A 227 7.27 20.53 -8.15
N SER A 228 7.75 20.73 -6.92
CA SER A 228 7.30 20.06 -5.71
C SER A 228 5.84 20.43 -5.39
N GLU A 229 5.48 21.71 -5.52
CA GLU A 229 4.08 22.15 -5.38
C GLU A 229 3.16 21.51 -6.43
N LEU A 230 3.61 21.42 -7.68
CA LEU A 230 2.90 20.68 -8.74
C LEU A 230 2.75 19.20 -8.42
N TYR A 231 3.79 18.58 -7.86
CA TYR A 231 3.78 17.17 -7.50
C TYR A 231 2.73 16.85 -6.43
N VAL A 232 2.63 17.70 -5.39
CA VAL A 232 1.57 17.59 -4.38
C VAL A 232 0.18 17.62 -5.03
N GLN A 233 -0.04 18.51 -6.01
CA GLN A 233 -1.30 18.55 -6.76
C GLN A 233 -1.51 17.30 -7.62
N ALA A 234 -0.47 16.74 -8.22
CA ALA A 234 -0.55 15.50 -8.98
C ALA A 234 -1.01 14.34 -8.08
N VAL A 235 -0.45 14.23 -6.87
CA VAL A 235 -0.89 13.24 -5.88
C VAL A 235 -2.36 13.45 -5.52
N HIS A 236 -2.79 14.68 -5.21
CA HIS A 236 -4.21 14.94 -4.94
C HIS A 236 -5.13 14.57 -6.10
N LEU A 237 -4.76 14.88 -7.35
CA LEU A 237 -5.54 14.48 -8.52
C LEU A 237 -5.65 12.96 -8.66
N HIS A 238 -4.56 12.23 -8.40
CA HIS A 238 -4.60 10.76 -8.42
C HIS A 238 -5.45 10.21 -7.28
N ALA A 239 -5.39 10.79 -6.08
CA ALA A 239 -6.20 10.41 -4.92
C ALA A 239 -7.70 10.53 -5.24
N GLU A 240 -8.09 11.64 -5.88
CA GLU A 240 -9.49 11.89 -6.25
C GLU A 240 -9.99 10.96 -7.35
N GLN A 241 -9.09 10.52 -8.25
CA GLN A 241 -9.42 9.54 -9.27
C GLN A 241 -9.48 8.11 -8.73
N HIS A 242 -8.87 7.85 -7.58
CA HIS A 242 -8.72 6.50 -7.03
C HIS A 242 -10.08 5.78 -6.87
N PRO A 243 -11.13 6.39 -6.28
CA PRO A 243 -12.43 5.74 -6.16
C PRO A 243 -13.05 5.38 -7.52
N ILE A 244 -12.83 6.22 -8.55
CA ILE A 244 -13.31 5.98 -9.93
C ILE A 244 -12.61 4.78 -10.56
N LYS A 245 -11.28 4.72 -10.42
CA LYS A 245 -10.48 3.62 -10.94
C LYS A 245 -10.85 2.31 -10.23
N ASP A 246 -11.02 2.36 -8.91
CA ASP A 246 -11.37 1.18 -8.13
C ASP A 246 -12.75 0.65 -8.47
N ALA A 247 -13.78 1.49 -8.59
CA ALA A 247 -15.11 0.99 -8.92
C ALA A 247 -15.17 0.35 -10.32
N LYS A 248 -14.44 0.91 -11.29
CA LYS A 248 -14.30 0.30 -12.62
C LYS A 248 -13.61 -1.06 -12.58
N ARG A 249 -12.57 -1.20 -11.74
CA ARG A 249 -11.82 -2.46 -11.57
C ARG A 249 -12.63 -3.53 -10.83
N ARG A 250 -13.39 -3.12 -9.81
CA ARG A 250 -14.21 -3.99 -8.97
C ARG A 250 -15.56 -4.39 -9.58
N GLY A 251 -15.88 -3.92 -10.79
CA GLY A 251 -17.19 -4.13 -11.42
C GLY A 251 -18.36 -3.47 -10.68
N SER A 252 -18.10 -2.66 -9.65
CA SER A 252 -19.13 -2.04 -8.81
C SER A 252 -19.54 -0.67 -9.34
N ARG A 253 -20.83 -0.34 -9.21
CA ARG A 253 -21.35 0.96 -9.64
C ARG A 253 -21.02 2.01 -8.58
N LEU A 254 -20.17 2.98 -8.93
CA LEU A 254 -20.15 4.26 -8.20
C LEU A 254 -21.51 4.91 -8.32
N GLY A 255 -22.14 5.17 -7.18
CA GLY A 255 -23.34 6.00 -7.13
C GLY A 255 -23.10 7.33 -7.86
N THR A 256 -24.12 7.79 -8.59
CA THR A 256 -24.06 9.03 -9.39
C THR A 256 -23.63 10.23 -8.57
N GLU A 257 -24.08 10.33 -7.32
CA GLU A 257 -23.70 11.41 -6.39
C GLU A 257 -22.20 11.45 -6.08
N LEU A 258 -21.57 10.30 -5.83
CA LEU A 258 -20.15 10.25 -5.49
C LEU A 258 -19.31 10.56 -6.74
N LYS A 259 -19.72 10.04 -7.90
CA LYS A 259 -19.12 10.38 -9.19
C LYS A 259 -19.18 11.89 -9.45
N GLU A 260 -20.34 12.52 -9.26
CA GLU A 260 -20.49 13.97 -9.40
C GLU A 260 -19.64 14.77 -8.40
N LYS A 261 -19.55 14.34 -7.14
CA LYS A 261 -18.69 14.98 -6.13
C LYS A 261 -17.22 14.95 -6.56
N ILE A 262 -16.75 13.83 -7.08
CA ILE A 262 -15.37 13.69 -7.58
C ILE A 262 -15.13 14.61 -8.79
N PHE A 263 -16.05 14.66 -9.75
CA PHE A 263 -15.92 15.57 -10.89
C PHE A 263 -15.92 17.04 -10.47
N LYS A 264 -16.80 17.44 -9.53
CA LYS A 264 -16.84 18.80 -8.98
C LYS A 264 -15.54 19.17 -8.27
N ALA A 265 -14.98 18.28 -7.44
CA ALA A 265 -13.70 18.51 -6.77
C ALA A 265 -12.54 18.68 -7.76
N ARG A 266 -12.52 17.86 -8.81
CA ARG A 266 -11.51 17.95 -9.86
C ARG A 266 -11.61 19.25 -10.65
N GLN A 267 -12.84 19.69 -10.95
CA GLN A 267 -13.08 20.96 -11.64
C GLN A 267 -12.72 22.17 -10.77
N SER A 268 -12.95 22.10 -9.45
CA SER A 268 -12.62 23.19 -8.53
C SER A 268 -11.11 23.35 -8.30
N ARG A 269 -10.30 22.28 -8.40
CA ARG A 269 -8.83 22.35 -8.29
C ARG A 269 -8.14 22.86 -9.56
N ARG A 270 -8.75 22.67 -10.74
CA ARG A 270 -8.14 22.99 -12.04
C ARG A 270 -7.58 24.43 -12.13
N PRO A 271 -8.26 25.49 -11.65
CA PRO A 271 -7.72 26.85 -11.71
C PRO A 271 -6.42 27.03 -10.91
N ALA A 272 -6.34 26.45 -9.71
CA ALA A 272 -5.15 26.51 -8.87
C ALA A 272 -3.97 25.78 -9.52
N ILE A 273 -4.22 24.60 -10.09
CA ILE A 273 -3.21 23.82 -10.82
C ILE A 273 -2.71 24.58 -12.04
N ASN A 274 -3.60 25.19 -12.82
CA ASN A 274 -3.20 26.00 -13.97
C ASN A 274 -2.31 27.18 -13.56
N LYS A 275 -2.57 27.82 -12.41
CA LYS A 275 -1.70 28.88 -11.88
C LYS A 275 -0.29 28.35 -11.57
N LEU A 276 -0.19 27.20 -10.91
CA LEU A 276 1.09 26.55 -10.62
C LEU A 276 1.83 26.11 -11.89
N LEU A 277 1.11 25.61 -12.90
CA LEU A 277 1.70 25.25 -14.19
C LEU A 277 2.28 26.46 -14.92
N VAL A 278 1.60 27.61 -14.89
CA VAL A 278 2.12 28.85 -15.46
C VAL A 278 3.41 29.27 -14.73
N GLU A 279 3.42 29.25 -13.40
CA GLU A 279 4.60 29.59 -12.60
C GLU A 279 5.78 28.65 -12.88
N PHE A 280 5.53 27.33 -12.92
CA PHE A 280 6.56 26.34 -13.26
C PHE A 280 7.11 26.56 -14.66
N ASN A 281 6.24 26.74 -15.67
CA ASN A 281 6.67 26.94 -17.05
C ASN A 281 7.52 28.22 -17.20
N GLN A 282 7.17 29.30 -16.50
CA GLN A 282 7.97 30.54 -16.47
C GLN A 282 9.35 30.33 -15.86
N LYS A 283 9.41 29.68 -14.68
CA LYS A 283 10.68 29.37 -14.00
C LYS A 283 11.56 28.44 -14.85
N TYR A 284 10.95 27.46 -15.52
CA TYR A 284 11.65 26.54 -16.41
C TYR A 284 12.22 27.24 -17.64
N GLU A 285 11.44 28.13 -18.26
CA GLU A 285 11.87 28.94 -19.40
C GLU A 285 13.03 29.87 -19.01
N GLU A 286 12.95 30.53 -17.85
CA GLU A 286 14.05 31.37 -17.33
C GLU A 286 15.33 30.55 -17.11
N TYR A 287 15.22 29.38 -16.47
CA TYR A 287 16.36 28.49 -16.25
C TYR A 287 16.98 28.04 -17.58
N LYS A 288 16.16 27.59 -18.53
CA LYS A 288 16.62 27.09 -19.83
C LYS A 288 17.29 28.18 -20.66
N ASN A 289 16.79 29.42 -20.61
CA ASN A 289 17.37 30.56 -21.32
C ASN A 289 18.73 30.96 -20.74
N LYS A 290 18.89 30.92 -19.41
CA LYS A 290 20.17 31.24 -18.73
C LYS A 290 21.19 30.11 -18.81
N PHE A 291 20.75 28.84 -18.81
CA PHE A 291 21.61 27.65 -18.77
C PHE A 291 21.25 26.61 -19.85
N PRO A 292 21.37 26.94 -21.14
CA PRO A 292 20.91 26.09 -22.25
C PRO A 292 21.73 24.80 -22.44
N SER A 293 22.93 24.72 -21.86
CA SER A 293 23.82 23.55 -21.93
C SER A 293 23.53 22.49 -20.86
N GLN A 294 22.63 22.78 -19.91
CA GLN A 294 22.24 21.84 -18.86
C GLN A 294 21.08 20.96 -19.35
N GLU A 295 21.24 19.64 -19.32
CA GLU A 295 20.18 18.67 -19.63
C GLU A 295 19.25 18.38 -18.44
N LEU A 296 19.31 19.19 -17.37
CA LEU A 296 18.50 18.98 -16.17
C LEU A 296 17.03 19.32 -16.43
N CYS A 297 16.13 18.38 -16.07
CA CYS A 297 14.68 18.52 -16.21
C CYS A 297 14.19 18.77 -17.65
N VAL A 298 14.57 17.93 -18.61
CA VAL A 298 13.90 17.93 -19.92
C VAL A 298 12.39 17.70 -19.72
N VAL A 299 11.59 18.72 -20.04
CA VAL A 299 10.13 18.66 -20.02
C VAL A 299 9.66 18.52 -21.45
N GLU A 300 9.22 17.32 -21.81
CA GLU A 300 8.58 17.07 -23.11
C GLU A 300 7.19 16.46 -22.89
N PRO A 301 6.13 17.05 -23.46
CA PRO A 301 6.09 18.32 -24.23
C PRO A 301 6.14 19.59 -23.35
N PHE A 302 6.72 20.68 -23.87
CA PHE A 302 6.75 22.02 -23.26
C PHE A 302 6.02 23.05 -24.15
N PRO A 303 5.23 24.00 -23.59
CA PRO A 303 4.92 24.19 -22.17
C PRO A 303 4.08 23.05 -21.58
N LEU A 304 4.26 22.75 -20.30
CA LEU A 304 3.52 21.70 -19.61
C LEU A 304 2.05 22.14 -19.45
N THR A 305 1.14 21.40 -20.09
CA THR A 305 -0.30 21.66 -20.05
C THR A 305 -0.98 20.84 -18.94
N TYR A 306 -2.19 21.26 -18.53
CA TYR A 306 -2.98 20.52 -17.55
C TYR A 306 -3.26 19.08 -17.99
N ASP A 307 -3.55 18.87 -19.28
CA ASP A 307 -3.92 17.55 -19.77
C ASP A 307 -2.72 16.59 -19.69
N ASN A 308 -1.53 17.04 -20.12
CA ASN A 308 -0.29 16.27 -20.02
C ASN A 308 0.11 16.02 -18.56
N PHE A 309 0.00 17.04 -17.70
CA PHE A 309 0.25 16.92 -16.28
C PHE A 309 -0.71 15.92 -15.60
N SER A 310 -2.00 16.00 -15.91
CA SER A 310 -3.03 15.16 -15.26
C SER A 310 -3.01 13.69 -15.69
N ALA A 311 -2.38 13.40 -16.85
CA ALA A 311 -2.17 12.06 -17.36
C ALA A 311 -0.86 11.42 -16.84
N MET A 312 0.04 12.20 -16.25
CA MET A 312 1.34 11.76 -15.81
C MET A 312 1.24 10.82 -14.59
N PRO A 313 1.85 9.64 -14.60
CA PRO A 313 1.86 8.76 -13.44
C PRO A 313 2.78 9.34 -12.33
N LEU A 314 2.56 8.91 -11.08
CA LEU A 314 3.33 9.43 -9.92
C LEU A 314 4.81 9.01 -9.94
N ASP A 315 5.14 7.93 -10.64
CA ASP A 315 6.51 7.45 -10.84
C ASP A 315 7.16 7.97 -12.13
N HIS A 316 6.52 8.90 -12.83
CA HIS A 316 7.05 9.47 -14.07
C HIS A 316 8.45 10.10 -13.88
N PRO A 317 9.38 9.95 -14.85
CA PRO A 317 10.74 10.49 -14.76
C PRO A 317 10.81 11.99 -14.45
N PHE A 318 9.78 12.74 -14.85
CA PHE A 318 9.62 14.16 -14.54
C PHE A 318 9.78 14.43 -13.06
N TRP A 319 9.22 13.64 -12.15
CA TRP A 319 9.20 13.89 -10.68
C TRP A 319 10.55 13.68 -9.96
N ASN A 320 11.68 13.78 -10.66
CA ASN A 320 13.00 13.65 -10.04
C ASN A 320 13.38 14.82 -9.13
N ASP A 321 14.12 14.51 -8.07
CA ASP A 321 14.75 15.49 -7.17
C ASP A 321 16.19 15.84 -7.56
N GLY A 322 16.58 15.56 -8.82
CA GLY A 322 17.90 15.94 -9.32
C GLY A 322 18.18 17.44 -9.21
N LEU A 323 17.12 18.25 -9.34
CA LEU A 323 17.17 19.70 -9.11
C LEU A 323 17.48 20.07 -7.65
N TYR A 324 16.92 19.32 -6.68
CA TYR A 324 17.05 19.63 -5.27
C TYR A 324 18.41 19.25 -4.72
N TYR A 325 18.85 18.01 -4.95
CA TYR A 325 20.08 17.50 -4.33
C TYR A 325 21.36 17.89 -5.07
N HIS A 326 21.24 18.57 -6.22
CA HIS A 326 22.35 18.95 -7.10
C HIS A 326 23.27 17.78 -7.49
N SER A 327 22.78 16.55 -7.34
CA SER A 327 23.54 15.35 -7.63
C SER A 327 23.58 15.14 -9.14
N GLN A 328 24.80 15.14 -9.69
CA GLN A 328 25.06 14.77 -11.08
C GLN A 328 25.29 13.26 -11.23
N ALA A 329 25.04 12.48 -10.18
CA ALA A 329 25.23 11.04 -10.23
C ALA A 329 24.21 10.39 -11.18
N PRO A 330 24.57 9.28 -11.85
CA PRO A 330 23.69 8.64 -12.83
C PRO A 330 22.30 8.29 -12.29
N TRP A 331 22.19 7.87 -11.03
CA TRP A 331 20.92 7.57 -10.38
C TRP A 331 19.99 8.79 -10.21
N ALA A 332 20.53 10.02 -10.25
CA ALA A 332 19.76 11.25 -10.07
C ALA A 332 19.26 11.82 -11.41
N ILE A 333 20.12 11.81 -12.43
CA ILE A 333 19.88 12.53 -13.70
C ILE A 333 19.43 11.65 -14.85
N ASN A 334 19.81 10.37 -14.89
CA ASN A 334 19.54 9.51 -16.04
C ASN A 334 18.23 8.70 -15.87
N ALA A 335 17.30 8.87 -16.80
CA ALA A 335 15.98 8.24 -16.75
C ALA A 335 16.05 6.71 -16.85
N ASP A 336 16.93 6.16 -17.69
CA ASP A 336 17.13 4.72 -17.87
C ASP A 336 17.71 4.09 -16.60
N VAL A 337 18.67 4.77 -15.96
CA VAL A 337 19.24 4.32 -14.68
C VAL A 337 18.18 4.26 -13.59
N ARG A 338 17.32 5.27 -13.49
CA ARG A 338 16.21 5.29 -12.51
C ARG A 338 15.18 4.22 -12.77
N THR A 339 14.79 4.04 -14.03
CA THR A 339 13.86 2.98 -14.45
C THR A 339 14.46 1.60 -14.14
N GLY A 340 15.76 1.42 -14.40
CA GLY A 340 16.49 0.19 -14.07
C GLY A 340 16.57 -0.08 -12.57
N ILE A 341 16.81 0.95 -11.75
CA ILE A 341 16.74 0.84 -10.28
C ILE A 341 15.35 0.38 -9.85
N ASN A 342 14.29 1.05 -10.31
CA ASN A 342 12.92 0.71 -9.99
C ASN A 342 12.60 -0.74 -10.36
N CYS A 343 12.95 -1.17 -11.58
CA CYS A 343 12.74 -2.54 -12.03
C CYS A 343 13.40 -3.56 -11.08
N VAL A 344 14.65 -3.33 -10.69
CA VAL A 344 15.37 -4.23 -9.79
C VAL A 344 14.74 -4.27 -8.39
N LEU A 345 14.29 -3.13 -7.88
CA LEU A 345 13.60 -3.05 -6.59
C LEU A 345 12.27 -3.79 -6.62
N ILE A 346 11.43 -3.52 -7.63
CA ILE A 346 10.14 -4.19 -7.83
C ILE A 346 10.31 -5.70 -8.01
N LEU A 347 11.28 -6.16 -8.80
CA LEU A 347 11.55 -7.59 -8.92
C LEU A 347 11.95 -8.22 -7.57
N SER A 348 12.66 -7.48 -6.73
CA SER A 348 13.01 -7.92 -5.37
C SER A 348 11.76 -7.94 -4.46
N ARG A 349 10.88 -6.92 -4.55
CA ARG A 349 9.59 -6.88 -3.83
C ARG A 349 8.67 -8.04 -4.21
N ILE A 350 8.62 -8.37 -5.51
CA ILE A 350 7.82 -9.49 -6.04
C ILE A 350 8.36 -10.83 -5.53
N GLN A 351 9.68 -10.99 -5.47
CA GLN A 351 10.29 -12.19 -4.92
C GLN A 351 9.90 -12.39 -3.45
N GLU A 352 9.93 -11.30 -2.65
CA GLU A 352 9.42 -11.34 -1.29
C GLU A 352 7.92 -11.65 -1.21
N GLU A 353 7.09 -11.11 -2.11
CA GLU A 353 5.67 -11.43 -2.16
C GLU A 353 5.42 -12.93 -2.36
N PHE A 354 6.18 -13.59 -3.25
CA PHE A 354 6.07 -15.05 -3.41
C PHE A 354 6.44 -15.81 -2.13
N GLU A 355 7.47 -15.35 -1.43
CA GLU A 355 7.91 -15.95 -0.15
C GLU A 355 6.85 -15.74 0.94
N LEU A 356 6.25 -14.56 1.02
CA LEU A 356 5.17 -14.25 1.95
C LEU A 356 3.92 -15.10 1.64
N ILE A 357 3.51 -15.18 0.38
CA ILE A 357 2.38 -16.04 -0.03
C ILE A 357 2.64 -17.50 0.32
N ALA A 358 3.86 -18.01 0.10
CA ALA A 358 4.21 -19.37 0.47
C ALA A 358 4.14 -19.61 1.98
N GLN A 359 4.62 -18.66 2.79
CA GLN A 359 4.54 -18.72 4.25
C GLN A 359 3.08 -18.68 4.74
N GLU A 360 2.28 -17.75 4.23
CA GLU A 360 0.88 -17.60 4.61
C GLU A 360 0.04 -18.80 4.17
N LEU A 361 0.30 -19.38 2.99
CA LEU A 361 -0.35 -20.62 2.58
C LEU A 361 -0.01 -21.78 3.54
N ALA A 362 1.26 -21.93 3.91
CA ALA A 362 1.68 -22.99 4.83
C ALA A 362 1.05 -22.81 6.23
N ARG A 363 0.94 -21.56 6.71
CA ARG A 363 0.25 -21.23 7.96
C ARG A 363 -1.24 -21.51 7.88
N ALA A 364 -1.90 -21.12 6.79
CA ALA A 364 -3.32 -21.36 6.58
C ALA A 364 -3.64 -22.87 6.53
N VAL A 365 -2.86 -23.65 5.77
CA VAL A 365 -3.00 -25.11 5.70
C VAL A 365 -2.71 -25.76 7.05
N GLY A 366 -1.67 -25.31 7.75
CA GLY A 366 -1.35 -25.79 9.10
C GLY A 366 -2.49 -25.52 10.09
N TRP A 367 -3.03 -24.30 10.10
CA TRP A 367 -4.19 -23.92 10.92
C TRP A 367 -5.40 -24.80 10.60
N ALA A 368 -5.69 -25.03 9.32
CA ALA A 368 -6.82 -25.83 8.89
C ALA A 368 -6.71 -27.30 9.36
N ILE A 369 -5.51 -27.89 9.24
CA ILE A 369 -5.25 -29.26 9.73
C ILE A 369 -5.35 -29.33 11.25
N THR A 370 -4.59 -28.50 11.95
CA THR A 370 -4.55 -28.54 13.42
C THR A 370 -5.91 -28.27 14.05
N THR A 371 -6.68 -27.32 13.50
CA THR A 371 -8.03 -27.01 14.01
C THR A 371 -8.97 -28.21 13.84
N TYR A 372 -8.87 -28.94 12.71
CA TYR A 372 -9.67 -30.15 12.51
C TYR A 372 -9.28 -31.26 13.50
N ASP A 373 -7.98 -31.50 13.65
CA ASP A 373 -7.42 -32.50 14.56
C ASP A 373 -7.86 -32.20 16.01
N ASP A 374 -7.73 -30.95 16.44
CA ASP A 374 -8.09 -30.50 17.80
C ASP A 374 -9.58 -30.67 18.10
N ILE A 375 -10.47 -30.24 17.20
CA ILE A 375 -11.93 -30.41 17.37
C ILE A 375 -12.29 -31.89 17.37
N SER A 376 -11.70 -32.70 16.47
CA SER A 376 -11.96 -34.15 16.40
C SER A 376 -11.51 -34.88 17.66
N ASN A 377 -10.35 -34.50 18.20
CA ASN A 377 -9.84 -35.04 19.47
C ASN A 377 -10.77 -34.64 20.62
N CYS A 378 -11.23 -33.39 20.69
CA CYS A 378 -12.18 -32.94 21.70
C CYS A 378 -13.49 -33.74 21.67
N ILE A 379 -14.04 -33.99 20.47
CA ILE A 379 -15.23 -34.84 20.31
C ILE A 379 -14.96 -36.26 20.81
N THR A 380 -13.81 -36.84 20.46
CA THR A 380 -13.42 -38.19 20.88
C THR A 380 -13.34 -38.30 22.41
N HIS A 381 -12.70 -37.32 23.06
CA HIS A 381 -12.64 -37.28 24.51
C HIS A 381 -14.02 -37.08 25.17
N MET A 382 -14.90 -36.26 24.58
CA MET A 382 -16.27 -36.10 25.09
C MET A 382 -17.10 -37.38 24.93
N VAL A 383 -16.87 -38.16 23.87
CA VAL A 383 -17.51 -39.48 23.69
C VAL A 383 -17.02 -40.45 24.75
N ALA A 384 -15.70 -40.56 24.95
CA ALA A 384 -15.13 -41.41 25.99
C ALA A 384 -15.66 -41.06 27.39
N GLY A 385 -15.72 -39.77 27.74
CA GLY A 385 -16.28 -39.33 29.02
C GLY A 385 -17.78 -39.61 29.18
N LEU A 386 -18.55 -39.63 28.09
CA LEU A 386 -19.96 -40.04 28.12
C LEU A 386 -20.09 -41.55 28.33
N ASP A 387 -19.25 -42.35 27.68
CA ASP A 387 -19.21 -43.80 27.84
C ASP A 387 -18.77 -44.17 29.27
N ASP A 388 -17.78 -43.46 29.83
CA ASP A 388 -17.33 -43.63 31.22
C ASP A 388 -18.47 -43.33 32.21
N LEU A 389 -19.23 -42.24 32.02
CA LEU A 389 -20.39 -41.91 32.86
C LEU A 389 -21.56 -42.89 32.70
N GLU A 390 -21.66 -43.59 31.57
CA GLU A 390 -22.63 -44.69 31.38
C GLU A 390 -22.15 -45.98 32.06
N ASN A 391 -20.84 -46.25 32.03
CA ASN A 391 -20.20 -47.46 32.55
C ASN A 391 -19.76 -47.40 34.03
N GLU A 392 -19.69 -46.22 34.65
CA GLU A 392 -19.47 -46.02 36.10
C GLU A 392 -20.58 -46.65 36.97
N THR A 393 -21.68 -47.08 36.36
CA THR A 393 -22.66 -47.95 37.02
C THR A 393 -22.16 -49.40 37.19
N VAL A 394 -21.03 -49.81 36.60
CA VAL A 394 -20.60 -51.22 36.57
C VAL A 394 -19.15 -51.53 36.96
N ARG A 395 -18.13 -50.65 36.89
CA ARG A 395 -16.77 -51.03 37.40
C ARG A 395 -15.81 -49.86 37.66
N ASN A 396 -15.12 -49.95 38.81
CA ASN A 396 -14.00 -49.11 39.20
C ASN A 396 -12.73 -49.43 38.39
N ASN A 397 -11.97 -48.37 38.09
CA ASN A 397 -10.60 -48.30 37.58
C ASN A 397 -10.40 -48.57 36.08
N THR A 398 -10.20 -47.51 35.29
CA THR A 398 -8.90 -47.13 34.70
C THR A 398 -9.01 -45.85 33.85
N GLY A 399 -8.17 -44.83 34.12
CA GLY A 399 -7.81 -43.80 33.14
C GLY A 399 -7.84 -42.35 33.64
N ASN A 400 -6.67 -41.75 33.91
CA ASN A 400 -6.53 -40.38 34.44
C ASN A 400 -6.95 -39.24 33.48
N THR A 401 -7.11 -39.48 32.17
CA THR A 401 -7.31 -38.39 31.19
C THR A 401 -8.79 -38.04 30.97
N SER A 402 -9.71 -38.98 31.18
CA SER A 402 -11.17 -38.72 31.10
C SER A 402 -11.64 -37.79 32.22
N THR A 403 -11.02 -37.91 33.40
CA THR A 403 -11.43 -37.21 34.64
C THR A 403 -11.22 -35.70 34.53
N GLU A 404 -10.11 -35.22 33.97
CA GLU A 404 -9.80 -33.79 33.86
C GLU A 404 -10.80 -33.02 32.98
N LEU A 405 -11.25 -33.62 31.87
CA LEU A 405 -12.25 -33.00 30.99
C LEU A 405 -13.65 -33.03 31.60
N VAL A 406 -14.01 -34.12 32.28
CA VAL A 406 -15.29 -34.22 33.01
C VAL A 406 -15.35 -33.19 34.14
N ASP A 407 -14.24 -32.95 34.84
CA ASP A 407 -14.13 -31.92 35.88
C ASP A 407 -14.24 -30.50 35.31
N LEU A 408 -13.54 -30.24 34.20
CA LEU A 408 -13.62 -28.95 33.49
C LEU A 408 -15.05 -28.66 33.03
N VAL A 409 -15.73 -29.64 32.43
CA VAL A 409 -17.11 -29.49 31.93
C VAL A 409 -18.11 -29.38 33.09
N SER A 410 -17.88 -30.07 34.20
CA SER A 410 -18.69 -29.97 35.41
C SER A 410 -18.65 -28.56 36.00
N SER A 411 -17.49 -27.89 35.94
CA SER A 411 -17.28 -26.53 36.43
C SER A 411 -17.98 -25.43 35.61
N LEU A 412 -18.45 -25.74 34.40
CA LEU A 412 -19.09 -24.73 33.54
C LEU A 412 -20.41 -24.23 34.14
N PRO A 413 -20.67 -22.90 34.12
CA PRO A 413 -21.86 -22.28 34.72
C PRO A 413 -23.12 -22.44 33.84
N LEU A 414 -23.32 -23.63 33.27
CA LEU A 414 -24.52 -24.03 32.54
C LEU A 414 -25.56 -24.53 33.56
N ALA A 415 -26.17 -23.59 34.28
CA ALA A 415 -27.14 -23.89 35.33
C ALA A 415 -28.28 -24.78 34.82
N LYS A 416 -28.69 -25.77 35.63
CA LYS A 416 -29.75 -26.78 35.38
C LYS A 416 -29.39 -27.99 34.51
N LEU A 417 -28.18 -28.07 33.96
CA LEU A 417 -27.72 -29.26 33.23
C LEU A 417 -26.86 -30.17 34.12
N SER A 418 -27.15 -31.47 34.11
CA SER A 418 -26.23 -32.49 34.65
C SER A 418 -24.93 -32.53 33.84
N THR A 419 -23.83 -33.02 34.42
CA THR A 419 -22.54 -33.18 33.72
C THR A 419 -22.68 -33.95 32.40
N LYS A 420 -23.48 -35.04 32.40
CA LYS A 420 -23.81 -35.80 31.19
C LYS A 420 -24.49 -34.92 30.12
N GLN A 421 -25.48 -34.11 30.51
CA GLN A 421 -26.16 -33.21 29.57
C GLN A 421 -25.23 -32.09 29.08
N LYS A 422 -24.35 -31.54 29.93
CA LYS A 422 -23.34 -30.55 29.52
C LYS A 422 -22.41 -31.14 28.46
N LEU A 423 -21.89 -32.35 28.68
CA LEU A 423 -21.05 -33.07 27.71
C LEU A 423 -21.79 -33.33 26.39
N GLN A 424 -23.06 -33.73 26.43
CA GLN A 424 -23.86 -33.93 25.22
C GLN A 424 -24.06 -32.64 24.41
N VAL A 425 -24.33 -31.51 25.09
CA VAL A 425 -24.48 -30.20 24.42
C VAL A 425 -23.16 -29.76 23.81
N MET A 426 -22.06 -29.85 24.56
CA MET A 426 -20.73 -29.50 24.04
C MET A 426 -20.31 -30.38 22.87
N LYS A 427 -20.54 -31.70 22.95
CA LYS A 427 -20.29 -32.63 21.85
C LYS A 427 -21.03 -32.19 20.58
N LYS A 428 -22.33 -31.87 20.68
CA LYS A 428 -23.13 -31.40 19.54
C LYS A 428 -22.61 -30.09 18.97
N GLU A 429 -22.21 -29.14 19.81
CA GLU A 429 -21.62 -27.88 19.34
C GLU A 429 -20.26 -28.11 18.66
N MET A 430 -19.39 -28.96 19.22
CA MET A 430 -18.12 -29.31 18.59
C MET A 430 -18.30 -30.01 17.25
N GLN A 431 -19.29 -30.92 17.15
CA GLN A 431 -19.66 -31.56 15.87
C GLN A 431 -20.13 -30.53 14.84
N LYS A 432 -20.91 -29.53 15.24
CA LYS A 432 -21.33 -28.42 14.39
C LYS A 432 -20.13 -27.57 13.93
N GLN A 433 -19.22 -27.23 14.84
CA GLN A 433 -18.00 -26.49 14.51
C GLN A 433 -17.10 -27.27 13.55
N LEU A 434 -16.96 -28.59 13.76
CA LEU A 434 -16.21 -29.48 12.86
C LEU A 434 -16.81 -29.49 11.45
N LEU A 435 -18.14 -29.55 11.33
CA LEU A 435 -18.84 -29.49 10.04
C LEU A 435 -18.59 -28.14 9.35
N GLN A 436 -18.73 -27.03 10.07
CA GLN A 436 -18.47 -25.69 9.52
C GLN A 436 -17.03 -25.55 9.04
N HIS A 437 -16.07 -26.05 9.83
CA HIS A 437 -14.66 -26.05 9.45
C HIS A 437 -14.38 -26.96 8.23
N SER A 438 -15.05 -28.10 8.14
CA SER A 438 -14.94 -29.02 6.99
C SER A 438 -15.37 -28.33 5.68
N ILE A 439 -16.47 -27.56 5.72
CA ILE A 439 -16.93 -26.77 4.56
C ILE A 439 -15.86 -25.74 4.14
N VAL A 440 -15.21 -25.08 5.10
CA VAL A 440 -14.11 -24.15 4.82
C VAL A 440 -12.95 -24.88 4.13
N VAL A 441 -12.53 -26.02 4.65
CA VAL A 441 -11.43 -26.84 4.09
C VAL A 441 -11.76 -27.31 2.67
N GLU A 442 -12.99 -27.76 2.43
CA GLU A 442 -13.44 -28.17 1.10
C GLU A 442 -13.42 -27.00 0.11
N GLY A 443 -13.96 -25.84 0.50
CA GLY A 443 -13.95 -24.61 -0.32
C GLY A 443 -12.52 -24.14 -0.66
N TRP A 444 -11.57 -24.35 0.25
CA TRP A 444 -10.16 -23.99 0.05
C TRP A 444 -9.41 -24.91 -0.92
N SER A 445 -9.88 -26.15 -1.13
CA SER A 445 -9.07 -27.22 -1.71
C SER A 445 -8.50 -26.90 -3.09
N ARG A 446 -9.27 -26.27 -3.97
CA ARG A 446 -8.83 -25.99 -5.34
C ARG A 446 -7.65 -25.02 -5.32
N ASP A 447 -7.80 -23.92 -4.60
CA ASP A 447 -6.81 -22.85 -4.57
C ASP A 447 -5.57 -23.25 -3.76
N VAL A 448 -5.73 -24.02 -2.68
CA VAL A 448 -4.60 -24.60 -1.93
C VAL A 448 -3.77 -25.51 -2.82
N THR A 449 -4.39 -26.45 -3.53
CA THR A 449 -3.66 -27.39 -4.41
C THR A 449 -2.94 -26.65 -5.53
N TRP A 450 -3.63 -25.68 -6.14
CA TRP A 450 -3.06 -24.83 -7.19
C TRP A 450 -1.84 -24.04 -6.69
N LEU A 451 -1.97 -23.37 -5.55
CA LEU A 451 -0.90 -22.57 -4.97
C LEU A 451 0.27 -23.44 -4.50
N TRP A 452 -0.01 -24.56 -3.84
CA TRP A 452 1.03 -25.41 -3.26
C TRP A 452 2.00 -25.91 -4.34
N SER A 453 1.48 -26.32 -5.49
CA SER A 453 2.30 -26.74 -6.64
C SER A 453 3.18 -25.63 -7.23
N ARG A 454 2.91 -24.35 -6.95
CA ARG A 454 3.53 -23.19 -7.62
C ARG A 454 4.39 -22.32 -6.71
N CYS A 455 4.03 -22.16 -5.43
CA CYS A 455 4.73 -21.24 -4.53
C CYS A 455 5.53 -21.94 -3.42
N GLN A 456 5.29 -23.23 -3.15
CA GLN A 456 5.96 -23.90 -2.04
C GLN A 456 7.40 -24.33 -2.40
N PRO A 457 8.37 -24.07 -1.51
CA PRO A 457 9.73 -24.55 -1.69
C PRO A 457 9.80 -26.08 -1.79
N LEU A 458 10.80 -26.60 -2.52
CA LEU A 458 10.97 -28.05 -2.79
C LEU A 458 10.94 -28.92 -1.53
N ASN A 459 11.54 -28.45 -0.43
CA ASN A 459 11.56 -29.17 0.84
C ASN A 459 10.18 -29.24 1.53
N ASN A 460 9.25 -28.33 1.19
CA ASN A 460 7.90 -28.27 1.76
C ASN A 460 6.85 -28.96 0.88
N GLN A 461 7.15 -29.23 -0.39
CA GLN A 461 6.25 -29.89 -1.34
C GLN A 461 5.64 -31.20 -0.79
N PRO A 462 6.40 -32.13 -0.16
CA PRO A 462 5.83 -33.39 0.34
C PRO A 462 4.76 -33.22 1.42
N LYS A 463 4.73 -32.08 2.13
CA LYS A 463 3.78 -31.85 3.23
C LYS A 463 2.34 -31.67 2.76
N ILE A 464 2.10 -31.49 1.45
CA ILE A 464 0.75 -31.50 0.89
C ILE A 464 0.01 -32.83 1.11
N SER A 465 0.75 -33.93 1.31
CA SER A 465 0.17 -35.24 1.64
C SER A 465 -0.79 -35.15 2.83
N ARG A 466 -0.40 -34.42 3.88
CA ARG A 466 -1.20 -34.23 5.10
C ARG A 466 -2.49 -33.46 4.84
N TRP A 467 -2.49 -32.53 3.87
CA TRP A 467 -3.70 -31.86 3.40
C TRP A 467 -4.64 -32.83 2.67
N HIS A 468 -4.11 -33.68 1.80
CA HIS A 468 -4.91 -34.71 1.14
C HIS A 468 -5.46 -35.76 2.12
N ASP A 469 -4.71 -36.10 3.16
CA ASP A 469 -5.16 -36.98 4.24
C ASP A 469 -6.35 -36.39 4.98
N LEU A 470 -6.25 -35.10 5.38
CA LEU A 470 -7.34 -34.36 5.99
C LEU A 470 -8.60 -34.39 5.10
N LYS A 471 -8.47 -34.12 3.81
CA LYS A 471 -9.60 -34.17 2.87
C LYS A 471 -10.25 -35.56 2.81
N ARG A 472 -9.44 -36.62 2.77
CA ARG A 472 -9.95 -38.00 2.79
C ARG A 472 -10.66 -38.33 4.10
N GLN A 473 -10.18 -37.79 5.22
CA GLN A 473 -10.83 -37.92 6.52
C GLN A 473 -12.19 -37.20 6.55
N ILE A 474 -12.24 -35.94 6.14
CA ILE A 474 -13.49 -35.16 6.02
C ILE A 474 -14.52 -35.91 5.17
N HIS A 475 -14.11 -36.45 4.02
CA HIS A 475 -15.01 -37.20 3.15
C HIS A 475 -15.57 -38.46 3.83
N ARG A 476 -14.74 -39.21 4.56
CA ARG A 476 -15.19 -40.38 5.35
C ARG A 476 -16.15 -39.99 6.45
N ASP A 477 -15.86 -38.89 7.16
CA ASP A 477 -16.68 -38.42 8.29
C ASP A 477 -18.04 -37.88 7.81
N SER A 478 -18.09 -37.26 6.62
CA SER A 478 -19.32 -36.84 5.96
C SER A 478 -20.23 -38.01 5.59
N LEU A 479 -19.67 -39.11 5.07
CA LEU A 479 -20.40 -40.34 4.75
C LEU A 479 -20.97 -41.04 6.01
N ASN A 480 -20.34 -40.83 7.17
CA ASN A 480 -20.75 -41.42 8.45
C ASN A 480 -21.83 -40.59 9.19
N GLY A 481 -22.45 -39.59 8.55
CA GLY A 481 -23.71 -39.01 9.03
C GLY A 481 -23.63 -37.70 9.81
N LEU A 482 -22.61 -36.87 9.61
CA LEU A 482 -22.55 -35.49 10.13
C LEU A 482 -23.49 -34.50 9.37
N SER A 483 -24.26 -34.98 8.41
CA SER A 483 -24.92 -34.19 7.35
C SER A 483 -26.26 -33.53 7.71
N SER A 484 -26.65 -33.41 8.99
CA SER A 484 -27.96 -32.87 9.36
C SER A 484 -27.89 -31.77 10.43
N PHE A 485 -27.30 -30.63 10.08
CA PHE A 485 -27.57 -29.38 10.79
C PHE A 485 -27.82 -28.26 9.78
N GLY A 486 -29.03 -27.72 9.80
CA GLY A 486 -29.43 -26.58 8.96
C GLY A 486 -28.50 -25.40 9.20
N THR A 487 -27.76 -25.02 8.17
CA THR A 487 -26.98 -23.79 8.13
C THR A 487 -27.91 -22.59 8.08
N VAL A 488 -27.62 -21.58 8.90
CA VAL A 488 -28.22 -20.24 8.77
C VAL A 488 -27.87 -19.72 7.37
N ASP A 489 -28.85 -19.08 6.74
CA ASP A 489 -28.77 -18.60 5.37
C ASP A 489 -27.81 -17.40 5.25
N ASP A 490 -26.51 -17.71 5.09
CA ASP A 490 -25.46 -16.74 4.81
C ASP A 490 -25.78 -15.90 3.55
N ALA A 491 -26.63 -16.39 2.63
CA ALA A 491 -27.02 -15.67 1.43
C ALA A 491 -27.95 -14.48 1.72
N LEU A 492 -28.84 -14.61 2.72
CA LEU A 492 -29.68 -13.51 3.18
C LEU A 492 -28.84 -12.39 3.83
N GLU A 493 -27.78 -12.75 4.55
CA GLU A 493 -26.87 -11.77 5.16
C GLU A 493 -25.99 -11.06 4.10
N ASP A 494 -25.55 -11.78 3.06
CA ASP A 494 -24.86 -11.19 1.91
C ASP A 494 -25.74 -10.26 1.06
N GLU A 495 -27.01 -10.61 0.84
CA GLU A 495 -27.98 -9.80 0.08
C GLU A 495 -28.35 -8.51 0.84
N ILE A 496 -28.47 -8.56 2.18
CA ILE A 496 -28.72 -7.38 3.02
C ILE A 496 -27.50 -6.45 3.07
N LEU A 497 -26.28 -7.00 2.99
CA LEU A 497 -25.05 -6.23 3.11
C LEU A 497 -24.58 -5.60 1.79
N GLY A 498 -24.98 -6.13 0.62
CA GLY A 498 -24.74 -5.50 -0.68
C GLY A 498 -23.28 -5.18 -0.99
N VAL A 499 -22.32 -5.96 -0.44
CA VAL A 499 -20.89 -5.72 -0.62
C VAL A 499 -20.24 -6.85 -1.42
N ASP A 500 -20.14 -6.63 -2.74
CA ASP A 500 -19.10 -7.26 -3.55
C ASP A 500 -17.75 -6.76 -3.05
N PHE A 501 -16.93 -7.67 -2.52
CA PHE A 501 -15.58 -7.34 -2.10
C PHE A 501 -14.59 -7.77 -3.19
N ASP A 502 -14.05 -6.78 -3.88
CA ASP A 502 -12.76 -6.83 -4.55
C ASP A 502 -11.83 -5.83 -3.84
N ASP A 503 -10.66 -6.28 -3.41
CA ASP A 503 -9.85 -5.62 -2.38
C ASP A 503 -8.98 -4.48 -2.92
N GLY A 504 -8.96 -4.23 -4.23
CA GLY A 504 -8.32 -3.04 -4.78
C GLY A 504 -6.80 -2.96 -4.55
N GLU A 505 -6.10 -4.10 -4.34
CA GLU A 505 -4.64 -4.17 -4.47
C GLU A 505 -4.22 -4.10 -5.96
N ASP A 506 -4.64 -3.05 -6.67
CA ASP A 506 -4.37 -2.88 -8.10
C ASP A 506 -3.49 -1.64 -8.37
N LEU A 507 -2.20 -1.89 -8.54
CA LEU A 507 -1.39 -1.10 -9.48
C LEU A 507 -1.45 -1.81 -10.84
N SER A 508 -2.51 -1.57 -11.61
CA SER A 508 -2.53 -1.85 -13.04
C SER A 508 -2.46 -0.55 -13.83
N ASP A 509 -1.31 -0.27 -14.42
CA ASP A 509 -1.26 0.58 -15.60
C ASP A 509 -1.93 -0.15 -16.78
N GLY A 510 -2.45 0.65 -17.70
CA GLY A 510 -3.44 0.35 -18.74
C GLY A 510 -3.47 -1.01 -19.45
N SER A 511 -4.68 -1.28 -19.95
CA SER A 511 -5.15 -2.26 -20.94
C SER A 511 -5.71 -3.59 -20.41
N THR A 512 -7.03 -3.64 -20.49
CA THR A 512 -7.94 -4.77 -20.32
C THR A 512 -7.98 -5.65 -21.56
N ALA A 513 -8.02 -6.96 -21.36
CA ALA A 513 -8.93 -7.85 -22.08
C ALA A 513 -9.12 -9.10 -21.23
N GLU A 514 -10.34 -9.29 -20.70
CA GLU A 514 -10.86 -10.62 -20.44
C GLU A 514 -10.87 -11.35 -21.77
N ASN A 515 -9.99 -12.33 -21.93
CA ASN A 515 -10.14 -13.38 -22.94
C ASN A 515 -9.57 -14.66 -22.33
N GLY A 516 -10.45 -15.64 -22.17
CA GLY A 516 -10.20 -17.06 -22.38
C GLY A 516 -9.16 -17.72 -21.47
N ASP A 517 -9.63 -18.71 -20.72
CA ASP A 517 -8.88 -19.95 -20.50
C ASP A 517 -8.12 -20.31 -21.80
N ASP A 518 -6.78 -20.30 -21.74
CA ASP A 518 -5.82 -21.03 -22.61
C ASP A 518 -4.43 -20.36 -22.54
N LEU A 519 -3.80 -20.40 -21.37
CA LEU A 519 -2.34 -20.25 -21.20
C LEU A 519 -1.90 -21.17 -20.05
N GLU A 520 -2.31 -22.45 -20.09
CA GLU A 520 -1.99 -23.42 -19.04
C GLU A 520 -0.73 -24.25 -19.27
N ASP A 521 -0.09 -24.22 -20.44
CA ASP A 521 1.18 -24.92 -20.66
C ASP A 521 2.19 -23.98 -21.34
N ASP A 522 3.48 -24.16 -21.04
CA ASP A 522 4.65 -23.40 -21.54
C ASP A 522 5.03 -22.08 -20.86
N ILE A 523 5.25 -22.04 -19.54
CA ILE A 523 6.25 -21.11 -18.97
C ILE A 523 6.98 -21.75 -17.78
N MET A 524 7.85 -22.72 -18.04
CA MET A 524 8.85 -23.18 -17.07
C MET A 524 10.15 -23.54 -17.81
N GLU A 525 10.82 -22.53 -18.37
CA GLU A 525 12.28 -22.60 -18.54
C GLU A 525 12.89 -21.18 -18.46
N THR A 526 13.80 -21.02 -17.49
CA THR A 526 14.68 -19.86 -17.16
C THR A 526 14.25 -18.81 -16.11
#